data_AF-A0A923ZJG8-F1
#
_entry.id   AF-A0A923ZJG8-F1
#
_cell.length_a   1.000
_cell.length_b   1.000
_cell.length_c   1.000
_cell.angle_alpha   90.00
_cell.angle_beta   90.00
_cell.angle_gamma   90.00
#
_symmetry.space_group_name_H-M   'P 1'
#
loop_
_entity.id
_entity.type
_entity.pdbx_description
1 polymer ?
#
loop_
_entity_poly.entity_id
_entity_poly.type
_entity_poly.pdbx_seq_one_letter_code
_entity_poly.pdbx_strand_id
1 'polypeptide(L)'
;MAQTIFLIVGVLLSFLLYIAVLLLIKLVYKIYYKDAKPFMGTIWWQKLIAILIAAALLAVQIYSGLFSSPSRNTNKAIIEKENGLYVITLFGKRESVTNSPISALQKTVYEDSIKIEVPKADGVINGADILNRNSNFKYKKGSITINKNTLNMELFYTDAYYKITTPSSWNGLYQLEWKK
;
A
#
# COMPACT_ATOMS: atom_id res chain seq x y z
N MET A 1 -8.44 -8.87 0.56
CA MET A 1 -7.99 -10.28 0.39
C MET A 1 -6.48 -10.40 0.62
N ALA A 2 -5.62 -9.65 -0.07
CA ALA A 2 -4.16 -9.70 0.15
C ALA A 2 -3.71 -9.34 1.58
N GLN A 3 -4.31 -8.31 2.20
CA GLN A 3 -3.98 -7.91 3.59
C GLN A 3 -4.33 -9.01 4.61
N THR A 4 -5.44 -9.71 4.42
CA THR A 4 -5.87 -10.79 5.32
C THR A 4 -4.90 -11.98 5.24
N ILE A 5 -4.44 -12.33 4.04
CA ILE A 5 -3.44 -13.37 3.83
C ILE A 5 -2.10 -12.96 4.46
N PHE A 6 -1.68 -11.71 4.27
CA PHE A 6 -0.44 -11.18 4.86
C PHE A 6 -0.46 -11.22 6.39
N LEU A 7 -1.59 -10.85 7.01
CA LEU A 7 -1.78 -10.94 8.46
C LEU A 7 -1.73 -12.39 8.97
N ILE A 8 -2.42 -13.31 8.30
CA ILE A 8 -2.42 -14.74 8.67
C ILE A 8 -1.01 -15.33 8.57
N VAL A 9 -0.30 -15.06 7.47
CA VAL A 9 1.08 -15.52 7.26
C VAL A 9 2.02 -14.90 8.29
N GLY A 10 1.84 -13.60 8.59
CA GLY A 10 2.61 -12.91 9.62
C GLY A 10 2.45 -13.56 11.00
N VAL A 11 1.21 -13.80 11.44
CA VAL A 11 0.93 -14.45 12.72
C VAL A 11 1.54 -15.86 12.79
N LEU A 12 1.43 -16.63 11.71
CA LEU A 12 2.06 -17.95 11.60
C LEU A 12 3.59 -17.88 11.71
N LEU A 13 4.23 -16.94 11.03
CA LEU A 13 5.69 -16.76 11.11
C LEU A 13 6.14 -16.33 12.51
N SER A 14 5.39 -15.45 13.17
CA SER A 14 5.66 -15.04 14.56
C SER A 14 5.56 -16.23 15.52
N PHE A 15 4.56 -17.10 15.33
CA PHE A 15 4.40 -18.32 16.11
C PHE A 15 5.53 -19.32 15.88
N LEU A 16 5.96 -19.51 14.63
CA LEU A 16 7.11 -20.36 14.29
C LEU A 16 8.42 -19.82 14.88
N LEU A 17 8.63 -18.50 14.83
CA LEU A 17 9.80 -17.86 15.43
C LEU A 17 9.81 -18.03 16.96
N TYR A 18 8.65 -17.91 17.61
CA TYR A 18 8.50 -18.18 19.03
C TYR A 18 8.94 -19.62 19.39
N ILE A 19 8.47 -20.61 18.63
CA ILE A 19 8.88 -22.02 18.82
C ILE A 19 10.39 -22.17 18.62
N ALA A 20 10.96 -21.57 17.57
CA ALA A 20 12.39 -21.64 17.29
C ALA A 20 13.24 -21.04 18.43
N VAL A 21 12.83 -19.89 18.98
CA VAL A 21 13.51 -19.26 20.13
C VAL A 21 13.47 -20.16 21.36
N LEU A 22 12.31 -20.78 21.66
CA LEU A 22 12.20 -21.73 22.78
C LEU A 22 13.12 -22.95 22.60
N LEU A 23 13.20 -23.50 21.39
CA LEU A 23 14.08 -24.63 21.08
C LEU A 23 15.55 -24.25 21.20
N LEU A 24 15.93 -23.05 20.74
CA LEU A 24 17.31 -22.56 20.80
C LEU A 24 17.75 -22.29 22.24
N ILE A 25 16.87 -21.70 23.05
CA ILE A 25 17.08 -21.54 24.49
C ILE A 25 17.27 -22.91 25.16
N LYS A 26 16.42 -23.90 24.84
CA LYS A 26 16.53 -25.26 25.38
C LYS A 26 17.85 -25.92 24.97
N LEU A 27 18.31 -25.70 23.74
CA LEU A 27 19.58 -26.21 23.23
C LEU A 27 20.78 -25.58 23.95
N VAL A 28 20.81 -24.25 24.06
CA VAL A 28 21.86 -23.51 24.79
C VAL A 28 21.92 -23.96 26.24
N TYR A 29 20.77 -24.13 26.90
CA TYR A 29 20.71 -24.64 28.27
C TYR A 29 21.31 -26.05 28.39
N LYS A 30 20.95 -26.96 27.47
CA LYS A 30 21.50 -28.32 27.45
C LYS A 30 23.00 -28.36 27.25
N ILE A 31 23.55 -27.45 26.44
CA ILE A 31 25.00 -27.38 26.15
C ILE A 31 25.77 -26.79 27.33
N TYR A 32 25.29 -25.69 27.92
CA TYR A 32 26.08 -24.91 28.89
C TYR A 32 25.80 -25.24 30.36
N TYR A 33 24.64 -25.79 30.70
CA TYR A 33 24.20 -25.99 32.09
C TYR A 33 23.98 -27.46 32.46
N LYS A 34 24.65 -28.38 31.77
CA LYS A 34 24.49 -29.84 31.92
C LYS A 34 24.62 -30.35 33.38
N ASP A 35 25.46 -29.70 34.19
CA ASP A 35 25.78 -30.10 35.58
C ASP A 35 25.40 -29.05 36.63
N ALA A 36 24.76 -27.94 36.24
CA ALA A 36 24.30 -26.93 37.19
C ALA A 36 22.93 -27.32 37.75
N LYS A 37 22.75 -27.29 39.09
CA LYS A 37 21.42 -27.46 39.70
C LYS A 37 20.45 -26.49 39.00
N PRO A 38 19.29 -26.97 38.51
CA PRO A 38 18.36 -26.11 37.81
C PRO A 38 17.93 -25.02 38.77
N PHE A 39 18.41 -23.80 38.54
CA PHE A 39 17.91 -22.64 39.24
C PHE A 39 16.43 -22.56 38.87
N MET A 40 15.52 -22.95 39.76
CA MET A 40 14.08 -23.10 39.50
C MET A 40 13.42 -21.82 38.93
N GLY A 41 14.11 -20.67 38.94
CA GLY A 41 13.72 -19.44 38.25
C GLY A 41 14.05 -19.34 36.75
N THR A 42 14.97 -20.13 36.18
CA THR A 42 15.44 -19.92 34.78
C THR A 42 14.41 -20.29 33.72
N ILE A 43 13.63 -21.35 33.93
CA ILE A 43 12.58 -21.75 32.98
C ILE A 43 11.45 -20.71 32.94
N TRP A 44 11.09 -20.14 34.09
CA TRP A 44 10.10 -19.07 34.18
C TRP A 44 10.59 -17.80 33.49
N TRP A 45 11.84 -17.39 33.71
CA TRP A 45 12.44 -16.25 33.03
C TRP A 45 12.56 -16.44 31.52
N GLN A 46 12.95 -17.64 31.06
CA GLN A 46 13.00 -17.97 29.63
C GLN A 46 11.63 -17.93 28.96
N LYS A 47 10.60 -18.49 29.62
CA LYS A 47 9.21 -18.40 29.15
C LYS A 47 8.74 -16.95 29.11
N LEU A 48 9.04 -16.16 30.13
CA LEU A 48 8.66 -14.76 30.21
C LEU A 48 9.32 -13.92 29.10
N ILE A 49 10.62 -14.10 28.85
CA ILE A 49 11.32 -13.43 27.74
C ILE A 49 10.73 -13.83 26.39
N ALA A 50 10.46 -15.12 26.17
CA ALA A 50 9.86 -15.59 24.92
C ALA A 50 8.44 -15.02 24.71
N ILE A 51 7.63 -14.91 25.77
CA ILE A 51 6.31 -14.27 25.73
C ILE A 51 6.43 -12.78 25.37
N LEU A 52 7.37 -12.05 25.98
CA LEU A 52 7.57 -10.63 25.70
C LEU A 52 8.01 -10.39 24.25
N ILE A 53 8.91 -11.21 23.71
CA ILE A 53 9.33 -11.13 22.30
C ILE A 53 8.16 -11.42 21.37
N ALA A 54 7.38 -12.48 21.63
CA ALA A 54 6.20 -12.81 20.83
C ALA A 54 5.16 -11.68 20.86
N ALA A 55 4.91 -11.10 22.04
CA ALA A 55 4.00 -9.97 22.20
C ALA A 55 4.48 -8.73 21.41
N ALA A 56 5.79 -8.43 21.45
CA ALA A 56 6.36 -7.33 20.69
C ALA A 56 6.22 -7.53 19.16
N LEU A 57 6.48 -8.74 18.67
CA LEU A 57 6.32 -9.07 17.24
C LEU A 57 4.86 -9.00 16.80
N LEU A 58 3.93 -9.49 17.64
CA LEU A 58 2.49 -9.41 17.38
C LEU A 58 2.03 -7.94 17.35
N ALA A 59 2.55 -7.10 18.25
CA ALA A 59 2.26 -5.67 18.26
C ALA A 59 2.77 -4.97 17.00
N VAL A 60 3.96 -5.29 16.50
CA VAL A 60 4.50 -4.77 15.23
C VAL A 60 3.66 -5.21 14.03
N GLN A 61 3.13 -6.44 14.04
CA GLN A 61 2.24 -6.94 12.98
C GLN A 61 0.87 -6.27 13.00
N ILE A 62 0.28 -6.10 14.19
CA ILE A 62 -0.98 -5.37 14.36
C ILE A 62 -0.78 -3.92 13.93
N TYR A 63 0.32 -3.28 14.33
CA TYR A 63 0.67 -1.92 13.91
C TYR A 63 0.78 -1.84 12.38
N SER A 64 1.59 -2.67 11.74
CA SER A 64 1.75 -2.61 10.27
C SER A 64 0.44 -2.86 9.51
N GLY A 65 -0.44 -3.74 10.00
CA GLY A 65 -1.78 -3.95 9.44
C GLY A 65 -2.69 -2.73 9.61
N LEU A 66 -2.72 -2.14 10.81
CA LEU A 66 -3.47 -0.93 11.13
C LEU A 66 -2.99 0.30 10.34
N PHE A 67 -1.71 0.41 10.00
CA PHE A 67 -1.19 1.54 9.22
C PHE A 67 -1.01 1.24 7.72
N SER A 68 -1.35 0.03 7.27
CA SER A 68 -1.43 -0.26 5.84
C SER A 68 -2.74 0.30 5.26
N SER A 69 -2.63 1.34 4.45
CA SER A 69 -3.76 1.91 3.72
C SER A 69 -3.70 1.51 2.25
N PRO A 70 -4.65 0.72 1.74
CA PRO A 70 -4.74 0.49 0.31
C PRO A 70 -5.61 1.60 -0.28
N SER A 71 -4.99 2.71 -0.68
CA SER A 71 -5.58 3.56 -1.70
C SER A 71 -5.93 2.68 -2.90
N ARG A 72 -7.20 2.67 -3.30
CA ARG A 72 -7.70 1.75 -4.34
C ARG A 72 -8.47 2.50 -5.41
N ASN A 73 -8.15 2.25 -6.67
CA ASN A 73 -8.90 2.78 -7.80
C ASN A 73 -10.25 2.05 -7.89
N THR A 74 -11.34 2.79 -8.16
CA THR A 74 -12.67 2.18 -8.30
C THR A 74 -12.87 1.52 -9.66
N ASN A 75 -11.85 1.60 -10.54
CA ASN A 75 -11.88 1.17 -11.94
C ASN A 75 -12.98 1.83 -12.77
N LYS A 76 -13.49 2.98 -12.32
CA LYS A 76 -14.43 3.82 -13.07
C LYS A 76 -13.72 5.07 -13.57
N ALA A 77 -13.97 5.40 -14.83
CA ALA A 77 -13.50 6.60 -15.49
C ALA A 77 -14.63 7.21 -16.31
N ILE A 78 -14.68 8.54 -16.35
CA ILE A 78 -15.59 9.29 -17.21
C ILE A 78 -14.76 10.14 -18.17
N ILE A 79 -15.17 10.20 -19.43
CA ILE A 79 -14.63 11.14 -20.41
C ILE A 79 -15.70 12.14 -20.85
N GLU A 80 -15.36 13.42 -20.83
CA GLU A 80 -16.20 14.53 -21.31
C GLU A 80 -15.39 15.47 -22.20
N LYS A 81 -16.07 16.21 -23.08
CA LYS A 81 -15.42 17.19 -23.95
C LYS A 81 -15.59 18.58 -23.36
N GLU A 82 -14.49 19.22 -22.98
CA GLU A 82 -14.47 20.57 -22.41
C GLU A 82 -13.51 21.45 -23.20
N ASN A 83 -13.95 22.63 -23.64
CA ASN A 83 -13.10 23.65 -24.30
C ASN A 83 -12.26 23.12 -25.49
N GLY A 84 -12.81 22.18 -26.25
CA GLY A 84 -12.13 21.57 -27.40
C GLY A 84 -11.13 20.46 -27.04
N LEU A 85 -10.96 20.15 -25.76
CA LEU A 85 -10.14 19.05 -25.24
C LEU A 85 -11.05 17.96 -24.65
N TYR A 86 -10.44 16.82 -24.35
CA TYR A 86 -11.11 15.75 -23.62
C TYR A 86 -10.57 15.68 -22.19
N VAL A 87 -11.48 15.59 -21.23
CA VAL A 87 -11.16 15.52 -19.81
C VAL A 87 -11.56 14.15 -19.30
N ILE A 88 -10.57 13.42 -18.78
CA ILE A 88 -10.76 12.11 -18.19
C ILE A 88 -10.79 12.28 -16.68
N THR A 89 -11.91 11.92 -16.05
CA THR A 89 -12.06 11.88 -14.60
C THR A 89 -11.94 10.44 -14.12
N LEU A 90 -10.93 10.13 -13.31
CA LEU A 90 -10.72 8.82 -12.70
C LEU A 90 -11.19 8.85 -11.25
N PHE A 91 -11.85 7.79 -10.79
CA PHE A 91 -12.41 7.71 -9.44
C PHE A 91 -11.71 6.67 -8.57
N GLY A 92 -11.47 7.02 -7.30
CA GLY A 92 -10.72 6.20 -6.36
C GLY A 92 -11.27 6.31 -4.95
N LYS A 93 -10.99 5.31 -4.13
CA LYS A 93 -11.16 5.37 -2.68
C LYS A 93 -9.80 5.58 -2.04
N ARG A 94 -9.70 6.58 -1.18
CA ARG A 94 -8.47 7.00 -0.50
C ARG A 94 -8.74 7.13 0.99
N GLU A 95 -7.73 6.89 1.81
CA GLU A 95 -7.81 7.20 3.24
C GLU A 95 -7.42 8.65 3.46
N SER A 96 -8.11 9.31 4.40
CA SER A 96 -7.73 10.63 4.87
C SER A 96 -6.34 10.57 5.51
N VAL A 97 -5.44 11.47 5.10
CA VAL A 97 -4.14 11.60 5.75
C VAL A 97 -4.37 12.23 7.12
N THR A 98 -4.27 11.42 8.17
CA THR A 98 -4.46 11.87 9.54
C THR A 98 -3.13 12.22 10.19
N ASN A 99 -2.98 13.46 10.68
CA ASN A 99 -1.76 13.90 11.38
C ASN A 99 -1.73 13.52 12.87
N SER A 100 -2.80 12.90 13.38
CA SER A 100 -2.92 12.50 14.79
C SER A 100 -3.13 10.99 14.93
N PRO A 101 -2.48 10.32 15.90
CA PRO A 101 -2.67 8.89 16.17
C PRO A 101 -4.12 8.50 16.47
N ILE A 102 -4.88 9.39 17.13
CA ILE A 102 -6.28 9.14 17.48
C ILE A 102 -7.15 9.14 16.22
N SER A 103 -6.87 10.05 15.28
CA SER A 103 -7.57 10.11 14.00
C SER A 103 -7.21 8.93 13.10
N ALA A 104 -5.98 8.40 13.18
CA ALA A 104 -5.58 7.22 12.42
C ALA A 104 -6.39 5.96 12.77
N LEU A 105 -6.91 5.87 14.01
CA LEU A 105 -7.80 4.78 14.43
C LEU A 105 -9.19 4.87 13.78
N GLN A 106 -9.61 6.05 13.33
CA GLN A 106 -10.94 6.28 12.76
C GLN A 106 -11.02 6.03 11.25
N LYS A 107 -9.88 5.78 10.58
CA LYS A 107 -9.75 5.43 9.14
C LYS A 107 -10.94 5.84 8.27
N THR A 108 -11.09 7.13 8.03
CA THR A 108 -12.11 7.62 7.11
C THR A 108 -11.65 7.41 5.67
N VAL A 109 -12.38 6.54 4.96
CA VAL A 109 -12.23 6.34 3.51
C VAL A 109 -13.18 7.29 2.81
N TYR A 110 -12.67 8.09 1.88
CA TYR A 110 -13.47 8.99 1.05
C TYR A 110 -13.29 8.66 -0.44
N GLU A 111 -14.27 9.07 -1.23
CA GLU A 111 -14.17 9.03 -2.69
C GLU A 111 -13.41 10.25 -3.18
N ASP A 112 -12.36 9.99 -3.94
CA ASP A 112 -11.49 10.99 -4.53
C ASP A 112 -11.52 10.85 -6.06
N SER A 113 -11.13 11.92 -6.75
CA SER A 113 -11.01 11.90 -8.21
C SER A 113 -9.85 12.72 -8.72
N ILE A 114 -9.29 12.32 -9.84
CA ILE A 114 -8.31 13.11 -10.60
C ILE A 114 -8.84 13.38 -12.00
N LYS A 115 -8.62 14.61 -12.48
CA LYS A 115 -8.91 15.02 -13.85
C LYS A 115 -7.63 15.09 -14.66
N ILE A 116 -7.66 14.55 -15.87
CA ILE A 116 -6.53 14.54 -16.81
C ILE A 116 -7.02 15.08 -18.15
N GLU A 117 -6.42 16.17 -18.61
CA GLU A 117 -6.69 16.74 -19.94
C GLU A 117 -5.87 16.03 -21.01
N VAL A 118 -6.54 15.52 -22.03
CA VAL A 118 -5.93 14.79 -23.14
C VAL A 118 -6.36 15.35 -24.50
N PRO A 119 -5.51 15.26 -25.53
CA PRO A 119 -5.79 15.87 -26.83
C PRO A 119 -6.81 15.08 -27.67
N LYS A 120 -7.04 13.81 -27.36
CA LYS A 120 -7.91 12.91 -28.14
C LYS A 120 -8.64 11.92 -27.24
N ALA A 121 -9.78 11.43 -27.71
CA ALA A 121 -10.65 10.52 -26.97
C ALA A 121 -10.46 9.03 -27.25
N ASP A 122 -9.54 8.67 -28.15
CA ASP A 122 -9.29 7.28 -28.52
C ASP A 122 -7.82 7.04 -28.88
N GLY A 123 -7.39 5.78 -28.75
CA GLY A 123 -6.04 5.33 -29.05
C GLY A 123 -5.03 5.62 -27.93
N VAL A 124 -3.75 5.60 -28.29
CA VAL A 124 -2.63 5.77 -27.35
C VAL A 124 -2.24 7.23 -27.24
N ILE A 125 -2.26 7.78 -26.03
CA ILE A 125 -1.84 9.14 -25.67
C ILE A 125 -0.56 9.02 -24.85
N ASN A 126 0.55 9.61 -25.32
CA ASN A 126 1.78 9.56 -24.52
C ASN A 126 1.65 10.48 -23.31
N GLY A 127 2.32 10.12 -22.21
CA GLY A 127 2.33 10.95 -21.00
C GLY A 127 2.81 12.37 -21.28
N ALA A 128 3.78 12.53 -22.20
CA ALA A 128 4.29 13.84 -22.62
C ALA A 128 3.27 14.72 -23.36
N ASP A 129 2.21 14.13 -23.92
CA ASP A 129 1.15 14.84 -24.64
C ASP A 129 0.01 15.29 -23.68
N ILE A 130 0.09 14.95 -22.40
CA ILE A 130 -0.91 15.31 -21.39
C ILE A 130 -0.73 16.77 -20.98
N LEU A 131 -1.83 17.53 -21.08
CA LEU A 131 -1.86 18.96 -20.79
C LEU A 131 -1.93 19.19 -19.27
N ASN A 132 -0.79 19.44 -18.64
CA ASN A 132 -0.71 19.67 -17.19
C ASN A 132 -0.91 21.16 -16.84
N ARG A 133 -2.12 21.70 -17.05
CA ARG A 133 -2.41 23.12 -16.79
C ARG A 133 -2.38 23.49 -15.31
N ASN A 134 -2.83 22.58 -14.43
CA ASN A 134 -3.02 22.85 -12.99
C ASN A 134 -2.28 21.86 -12.06
N SER A 135 -1.35 21.06 -12.59
CA SER A 135 -0.66 20.01 -11.83
C SER A 135 0.84 20.33 -11.71
N ASN A 136 1.35 20.32 -10.48
CA ASN A 136 2.80 20.32 -10.22
C ASN A 136 3.48 19.02 -10.69
N PHE A 137 2.70 17.99 -10.98
CA PHE A 137 3.18 16.71 -11.48
C PHE A 137 3.10 16.69 -13.00
N LYS A 138 4.26 16.66 -13.65
CA LYS A 138 4.37 16.50 -15.10
C LYS A 138 4.53 15.02 -15.43
N TYR A 139 3.54 14.45 -16.10
CA TYR A 139 3.66 13.12 -16.69
C TYR A 139 4.61 13.21 -17.89
N LYS A 140 5.82 12.65 -17.76
CA LYS A 140 6.82 12.66 -18.84
C LYS A 140 7.02 11.31 -19.50
N LYS A 141 6.54 10.25 -18.85
CA LYS A 141 6.73 8.86 -19.29
C LYS A 141 5.43 8.08 -19.12
N GLY A 142 5.32 7.02 -19.94
CA GLY A 142 4.15 6.15 -19.96
C GLY A 142 3.08 6.61 -20.94
N SER A 143 1.89 6.01 -20.86
CA SER A 143 0.78 6.29 -21.78
C SER A 143 -0.59 6.07 -21.14
N ILE A 144 -1.60 6.69 -21.75
CA ILE A 144 -3.01 6.34 -21.57
C ILE A 144 -3.45 5.68 -22.88
N THR A 145 -3.97 4.47 -22.79
CA THR A 145 -4.58 3.78 -23.93
C THR A 145 -6.08 3.74 -23.74
N ILE A 146 -6.80 4.38 -24.65
CA ILE A 146 -8.26 4.35 -24.70
C ILE A 146 -8.67 3.42 -25.84
N ASN A 147 -9.59 2.51 -25.55
CA ASN A 147 -10.20 1.63 -26.55
C ASN A 147 -11.67 1.45 -26.19
N LYS A 148 -12.54 2.12 -26.96
CA LYS A 148 -14.01 2.09 -26.79
C LYS A 148 -14.41 2.47 -25.35
N ASN A 149 -14.76 1.47 -24.55
CA ASN A 149 -15.29 1.60 -23.20
C ASN A 149 -14.23 1.25 -22.13
N THR A 150 -12.96 1.16 -22.52
CA THR A 150 -11.87 0.81 -21.62
C THR A 150 -10.75 1.82 -21.71
N LEU A 151 -10.12 2.08 -20.56
CA LEU A 151 -8.97 2.94 -20.42
C LEU A 151 -7.91 2.22 -19.59
N ASN A 152 -6.72 2.02 -20.15
CA ASN A 152 -5.54 1.61 -19.39
C ASN A 152 -4.62 2.80 -19.19
N MET A 153 -4.28 3.10 -17.93
CA MET A 153 -3.35 4.16 -17.61
C MET A 153 -2.08 3.61 -16.97
N GLU A 154 -0.95 3.95 -17.58
CA GLU A 154 0.38 3.65 -17.07
C GLU A 154 1.23 4.90 -17.21
N LEU A 155 1.16 5.80 -16.22
CA LEU A 155 1.88 7.06 -16.22
C LEU A 155 2.91 7.10 -15.10
N PHE A 156 3.97 7.87 -15.34
CA PHE A 156 5.00 8.18 -14.37
C PHE A 156 5.21 9.69 -14.33
N TYR A 157 5.27 10.24 -13.12
CA TYR A 157 5.60 11.64 -12.89
C TYR A 157 7.00 11.76 -12.31
N THR A 158 7.65 12.88 -12.60
CA THR A 158 8.92 13.23 -11.96
C THR A 158 8.64 14.25 -10.87
N ASP A 159 9.04 13.92 -9.64
CA ASP A 159 9.01 14.88 -8.55
C ASP A 159 10.04 16.00 -8.83
N ALA A 160 9.61 17.26 -8.76
CA ALA A 160 10.45 18.41 -9.05
C ALA A 160 11.62 18.56 -8.07
N TYR A 161 11.44 18.15 -6.82
CA TYR A 161 12.44 18.28 -5.75
C TYR A 161 13.44 17.13 -5.76
N TYR A 162 12.95 15.89 -5.87
CA TYR A 162 13.80 14.71 -5.76
C TYR A 162 14.31 14.19 -7.12
N LYS A 163 13.76 14.68 -8.24
CA LYS A 163 14.02 14.18 -9.61
C LYS A 163 13.79 12.67 -9.77
N ILE A 164 13.07 12.05 -8.83
CA ILE A 164 12.73 10.63 -8.86
C ILE A 164 11.50 10.46 -9.76
N THR A 165 11.56 9.45 -10.63
CA THR A 165 10.43 9.02 -11.45
C THR A 165 9.60 8.03 -10.66
N THR A 166 8.34 8.39 -10.38
CA THR A 166 7.42 7.59 -9.57
C THR A 166 6.19 7.22 -10.39
N PRO A 167 5.71 5.96 -10.33
CA PRO A 167 4.44 5.60 -10.97
C PRO A 167 3.28 6.36 -10.33
N SER A 168 2.30 6.78 -11.14
CA SER A 168 1.08 7.37 -10.62
C SER A 168 0.28 6.34 -9.80
N SER A 169 -0.22 6.75 -8.64
CA SER A 169 -1.14 5.93 -7.82
C SER A 169 -2.48 5.68 -8.52
N TRP A 170 -2.77 6.43 -9.58
CA TRP A 170 -3.94 6.28 -10.42
C TRP A 170 -3.73 5.29 -11.57
N ASN A 171 -2.55 4.68 -11.73
CA ASN A 171 -2.34 3.69 -12.79
C ASN A 171 -3.29 2.48 -12.63
N GLY A 172 -3.68 1.89 -13.76
CA GLY A 172 -4.54 0.71 -13.82
C GLY A 172 -5.54 0.73 -14.96
N LEU A 173 -6.41 -0.28 -14.96
CA LEU A 173 -7.46 -0.49 -15.94
C LEU A 173 -8.81 0.03 -15.42
N TYR A 174 -9.50 0.78 -16.27
CA TYR A 174 -10.76 1.44 -15.98
C TYR A 174 -11.82 1.11 -17.03
N GLN A 175 -13.06 1.01 -16.58
CA GLN A 175 -14.26 1.12 -17.41
C GLN A 175 -14.49 2.61 -17.70
N LEU A 176 -14.56 2.96 -18.97
CA LEU A 176 -14.70 4.33 -19.45
C LEU A 176 -16.13 4.58 -19.92
N GLU A 177 -16.78 5.58 -19.32
CA GLU A 177 -18.11 6.04 -19.69
C GLU A 177 -18.06 7.43 -20.31
N TRP A 178 -18.80 7.62 -21.39
CA TRP A 178 -18.96 8.92 -22.02
C TRP A 178 -20.03 9.73 -21.30
N LYS A 179 -19.63 10.89 -20.76
CA LYS A 179 -20.58 11.86 -20.24
C LYS A 179 -20.97 12.82 -21.37
N LYS A 180 -22.28 12.89 -21.60
CA LYS A 180 -22.90 13.72 -22.63
C LYS A 180 -22.89 15.19 -22.24
#